data_AF-A0A6I9N986-F1
#
_entry.id   AF-A0A6I9N986-F1
#
_cell.length_a   1.000
_cell.length_b   1.000
_cell.length_c   1.000
_cell.angle_alpha   90.00
_cell.angle_beta   90.00
_cell.angle_gamma   90.00
#
_symmetry.space_group_name_H-M   'P 1'
#
loop_
_entity.id
_entity.type
_entity.pdbx_description
1 polymer ?
#
loop_
_entity_poly.entity_id
_entity_poly.type
_entity_poly.pdbx_seq_one_letter_code
_entity_poly.pdbx_strand_id
1 'polypeptide(L)'
;MITTSGRRLISGVSVWRCLQQITSAPHYTTTSQLFPSQALMSSRLTPTNSLLSISWHASRLCHGDSRAISGGVDRKDGFSLRALSQAPKPALYIGVSGLIPFLSAPLLMAATQTFYPEVAYAQMVYGASIVSFLGGARWGFAIPAGSPAKPDWMNLGNSVVPALLAWMALLCRDNIAEGALVVIMGLGLSLHYDLTLLPGYPSWFKAMRTILTLIATFSLVATLTIKKFCPEKKLKESKK
;
A
#
# COMPACT_ATOMS: atom_id res chain seq x y z
N MET A 1 -53.82 33.01 28.62
CA MET A 1 -53.49 33.14 27.20
C MET A 1 -52.23 32.32 26.94
N ILE A 2 -52.38 31.22 26.21
CA ILE A 2 -51.36 30.52 25.40
C ILE A 2 -50.25 29.72 26.11
N THR A 3 -50.04 28.55 25.50
CA THR A 3 -49.29 27.35 25.82
C THR A 3 -47.87 27.34 25.22
N THR A 4 -47.07 26.38 25.72
CA THR A 4 -46.12 25.50 24.98
C THR A 4 -44.77 26.00 24.42
N SER A 5 -43.73 25.28 24.91
CA SER A 5 -42.78 24.44 24.15
C SER A 5 -41.53 25.10 23.55
N GLY A 6 -40.39 24.51 23.91
CA GLY A 6 -39.06 24.96 23.52
C GLY A 6 -38.56 24.43 22.18
N ARG A 7 -37.38 24.94 21.80
CA ARG A 7 -36.39 24.20 20.99
C ARG A 7 -35.02 24.88 21.11
N ARG A 8 -34.05 24.17 21.69
CA ARG A 8 -32.63 24.42 21.49
C ARG A 8 -32.27 23.90 20.10
N LEU A 9 -31.61 24.71 19.29
CA LEU A 9 -30.93 24.28 18.07
C LEU A 9 -29.45 24.61 18.19
N ILE A 10 -28.63 23.56 18.10
CA ILE A 10 -27.18 23.58 17.92
C ILE A 10 -26.95 23.56 16.40
N SER A 11 -26.15 24.49 15.88
CA SER A 11 -25.57 24.50 14.53
C SER A 11 -24.56 25.66 14.51
N GLY A 12 -23.35 25.62 13.97
CA GLY A 12 -22.63 24.65 13.17
C GLY A 12 -21.22 25.23 12.95
N VAL A 13 -20.25 24.34 12.76
CA VAL A 13 -18.82 24.61 12.62
C VAL A 13 -18.53 25.47 11.37
N SER A 14 -17.50 26.33 11.39
CA SER A 14 -16.92 26.92 10.18
C SER A 14 -15.40 26.85 10.18
N VAL A 15 -14.90 25.79 9.54
CA VAL A 15 -13.49 25.45 9.22
C VAL A 15 -12.87 26.39 8.15
N TRP A 16 -13.54 27.50 7.83
CA TRP A 16 -13.21 28.39 6.72
C TRP A 16 -12.03 29.34 6.95
N ARG A 17 -11.32 29.26 8.08
CA ARG A 17 -10.24 30.20 8.42
C ARG A 17 -8.85 29.79 7.89
N CYS A 18 -8.70 28.61 7.30
CA CYS A 18 -7.38 28.11 6.84
C CYS A 18 -7.10 28.37 5.35
N LEU A 19 -8.09 28.80 4.55
CA LEU A 19 -7.93 28.98 3.10
C LEU A 19 -7.52 30.40 2.66
N GLN A 20 -7.49 31.38 3.57
CA GLN A 20 -7.12 32.76 3.24
C GLN A 20 -5.59 33.03 3.25
N GLN A 21 -4.76 32.05 3.62
CA GLN A 21 -3.31 32.26 3.74
C GLN A 21 -2.50 31.95 2.46
N ILE A 22 -3.14 31.61 1.33
CA ILE A 22 -2.45 31.18 0.09
C ILE A 22 -2.52 32.22 -1.06
N THR A 23 -3.18 33.36 -0.89
CA THR A 23 -3.18 34.42 -1.92
C THR A 23 -2.37 35.63 -1.50
N SER A 24 -1.08 35.62 -1.80
CA SER A 24 -0.29 36.84 -1.94
C SER A 24 0.58 36.70 -3.19
N ALA A 25 0.05 37.23 -4.29
CA ALA A 25 0.76 37.34 -5.57
C ALA A 25 1.84 38.44 -5.48
N PRO A 26 2.98 38.31 -6.18
CA PRO A 26 3.96 39.38 -6.23
C PRO A 26 3.52 40.50 -7.19
N HIS A 27 3.59 41.73 -6.69
CA HIS A 27 3.40 42.95 -7.47
C HIS A 27 4.53 43.12 -8.49
N TYR A 28 4.18 43.24 -9.78
CA TYR A 28 5.11 43.66 -10.83
C TYR A 28 5.00 45.19 -10.99
N THR A 29 6.07 45.91 -10.68
CA THR A 29 6.22 47.33 -11.04
C THR A 29 7.27 47.45 -12.13
N THR A 30 6.80 47.83 -13.32
CA THR A 30 7.62 48.17 -14.49
C THR A 30 8.24 49.54 -14.28
N THR A 31 9.57 49.64 -14.30
CA THR A 31 10.27 50.90 -14.59
C THR A 31 11.53 50.58 -15.38
N SER A 32 11.54 51.00 -16.63
CA SER A 32 12.68 50.96 -17.55
C SER A 32 13.62 52.14 -17.29
N GLN A 33 14.92 51.91 -17.07
CA GLN A 33 16.00 52.75 -17.64
C GLN A 33 17.38 52.04 -17.65
N LEU A 34 18.08 52.29 -18.76
CA LEU A 34 19.46 52.06 -19.25
C LEU A 34 20.59 51.40 -18.40
N PHE A 35 21.36 50.54 -19.10
CA PHE A 35 22.74 50.04 -18.87
C PHE A 35 23.83 51.15 -18.91
N PRO A 36 25.16 50.94 -18.62
CA PRO A 36 25.95 49.69 -18.52
C PRO A 36 27.07 49.57 -17.42
N SER A 37 27.67 48.37 -17.36
CA SER A 37 29.09 48.02 -17.08
C SER A 37 29.70 47.93 -15.66
N GLN A 38 30.19 46.70 -15.40
CA GLN A 38 31.42 46.27 -14.68
C GLN A 38 31.55 46.50 -13.15
N ALA A 39 31.66 45.40 -12.39
CA ALA A 39 32.87 44.99 -11.65
C ALA A 39 32.56 44.04 -10.45
N LEU A 40 33.24 42.89 -10.48
CA LEU A 40 33.88 42.11 -9.41
C LEU A 40 33.46 42.23 -7.90
N MET A 41 33.30 41.03 -7.32
CA MET A 41 33.38 40.61 -5.90
C MET A 41 32.29 41.03 -4.90
N SER A 42 31.62 40.04 -4.29
CA SER A 42 31.78 39.78 -2.84
C SER A 42 31.13 38.45 -2.39
N SER A 43 31.74 37.89 -1.34
CA SER A 43 31.16 37.07 -0.26
C SER A 43 30.44 35.74 -0.56
N ARG A 44 31.23 34.66 -0.44
CA ARG A 44 31.04 33.52 0.50
C ARG A 44 29.70 33.51 1.29
N LEU A 45 28.86 32.52 1.04
CA LEU A 45 27.97 31.91 2.05
C LEU A 45 27.79 30.42 1.70
N THR A 46 28.38 29.56 2.52
CA THR A 46 28.15 28.12 2.57
C THR A 46 26.77 27.81 3.15
N PRO A 47 25.92 26.99 2.51
CA PRO A 47 24.85 26.32 3.22
C PRO A 47 25.32 24.90 3.59
N THR A 48 25.69 24.73 4.86
CA THR A 48 25.76 23.42 5.53
C THR A 48 24.34 22.85 5.62
N ASN A 49 23.89 22.21 4.54
CA ASN A 49 22.78 21.28 4.61
C ASN A 49 23.35 19.90 4.94
N SER A 50 23.43 19.61 6.24
CA SER A 50 23.52 18.24 6.75
C SER A 50 22.20 17.54 6.43
N LEU A 51 22.03 17.15 5.17
CA LEU A 51 21.04 16.16 4.79
C LEU A 51 21.63 14.80 5.15
N LEU A 52 20.90 14.07 5.99
CA LEU A 52 21.09 12.64 6.25
C LEU A 52 21.12 11.91 4.90
N SER A 53 22.33 11.76 4.37
CA SER A 53 22.67 10.85 3.30
C SER A 53 22.38 9.45 3.82
N ILE A 54 21.21 8.92 3.48
CA ILE A 54 20.97 7.48 3.50
C ILE A 54 21.78 6.92 2.34
N SER A 55 23.08 6.75 2.58
CA SER A 55 24.00 6.08 1.69
C SER A 55 23.60 4.62 1.64
N TRP A 56 22.93 4.23 0.56
CA TRP A 56 22.78 2.83 0.20
C TRP A 56 24.17 2.33 -0.22
N HIS A 57 24.96 1.86 0.75
CA HIS A 57 26.11 1.03 0.43
C HIS A 57 25.59 -0.26 -0.20
N ALA A 58 25.62 -0.28 -1.52
CA ALA A 58 25.52 -1.51 -2.31
C ALA A 58 26.68 -2.40 -1.89
N SER A 59 26.41 -3.35 -1.00
CA SER A 59 27.34 -4.43 -0.64
C SER A 59 27.57 -5.30 -1.87
N ARG A 60 28.50 -4.85 -2.71
CA ARG A 60 29.24 -5.65 -3.67
C ARG A 60 30.16 -6.53 -2.81
N LEU A 61 29.82 -7.81 -2.66
CA LEU A 61 30.74 -8.93 -2.34
C LEU A 61 29.89 -10.19 -2.11
N CYS A 62 29.94 -11.11 -3.07
CA CYS A 62 30.01 -12.56 -2.87
C CYS A 62 30.07 -13.22 -4.25
N HIS A 63 31.29 -13.34 -4.78
CA HIS A 63 31.63 -14.35 -5.78
C HIS A 63 31.52 -15.70 -5.08
N GLY A 64 30.53 -16.49 -5.45
CA GLY A 64 30.38 -17.88 -5.02
C GLY A 64 30.24 -18.74 -6.26
N ASP A 65 31.38 -19.22 -6.75
CA ASP A 65 31.44 -20.21 -7.82
C ASP A 65 30.89 -21.55 -7.29
N SER A 66 29.98 -22.18 -8.03
CA SER A 66 29.54 -23.57 -7.78
C SER A 66 28.81 -24.12 -9.00
N ARG A 67 29.56 -24.86 -9.82
CA ARG A 67 29.02 -25.90 -10.71
C ARG A 67 28.22 -26.91 -9.88
N ALA A 68 26.98 -27.20 -10.30
CA ALA A 68 26.30 -28.45 -9.95
C ALA A 68 25.29 -28.83 -11.04
N ILE A 69 25.45 -30.07 -11.51
CA ILE A 69 24.71 -30.77 -12.58
C ILE A 69 23.43 -31.41 -12.01
N SER A 70 22.44 -31.58 -12.91
CA SER A 70 21.28 -32.50 -12.90
C SER A 70 20.11 -32.33 -11.92
N GLY A 71 18.91 -32.23 -12.52
CA GLY A 71 17.80 -33.16 -12.29
C GLY A 71 16.86 -32.87 -11.11
N GLY A 72 15.56 -32.84 -11.41
CA GLY A 72 14.50 -33.07 -10.41
C GLY A 72 13.64 -31.84 -10.09
N VAL A 73 12.37 -31.93 -10.49
CA VAL A 73 11.26 -31.08 -10.04
C VAL A 73 11.22 -31.12 -8.50
N ASP A 74 11.60 -30.02 -7.83
CA ASP A 74 11.07 -29.49 -6.54
C ASP A 74 12.11 -28.56 -5.85
N ARG A 75 12.32 -27.35 -6.42
CA ARG A 75 13.42 -26.44 -6.02
C ARG A 75 12.98 -24.99 -5.77
N LYS A 76 11.68 -24.75 -5.53
CA LYS A 76 11.14 -23.38 -5.32
C LYS A 76 11.07 -22.98 -3.84
N ASP A 77 10.76 -23.90 -2.93
CA ASP A 77 10.55 -23.56 -1.51
C ASP A 77 11.84 -23.22 -0.77
N GLY A 78 12.96 -23.86 -1.16
CA GLY A 78 14.27 -23.63 -0.55
C GLY A 78 14.86 -22.24 -0.81
N PHE A 79 14.44 -21.55 -1.89
CA PHE A 79 14.99 -20.24 -2.25
C PHE A 79 14.31 -19.08 -1.51
N SER A 80 12.99 -19.16 -1.31
CA SER A 80 12.20 -18.07 -0.71
C SER A 80 12.41 -17.97 0.80
N LEU A 81 12.48 -19.11 1.50
CA LEU A 81 12.65 -19.13 2.96
C LEU A 81 14.04 -18.65 3.41
N ARG A 82 15.09 -18.96 2.65
CA ARG A 82 16.44 -18.47 2.94
C ARG A 82 16.56 -16.96 2.76
N ALA A 83 15.92 -16.41 1.73
CA ALA A 83 15.88 -14.97 1.51
C ALA A 83 15.13 -14.24 2.63
N LEU A 84 14.06 -14.83 3.15
CA LEU A 84 13.31 -14.28 4.29
C LEU A 84 14.10 -14.20 5.59
N SER A 85 15.04 -15.12 5.82
CA SER A 85 15.92 -15.07 7.00
C SER A 85 16.79 -13.81 7.05
N GLN A 86 16.98 -13.14 5.90
CA GLN A 86 17.75 -11.89 5.81
C GLN A 86 16.88 -10.63 5.98
N ALA A 87 15.57 -10.79 6.13
CA ALA A 87 14.65 -9.67 6.31
C ALA A 87 14.85 -9.00 7.69
N PRO A 88 14.76 -7.67 7.78
CA PRO A 88 14.69 -6.99 9.07
C PRO A 88 13.53 -7.54 9.91
N LYS A 89 13.81 -7.95 11.16
CA LYS A 89 12.79 -8.53 12.06
C LYS A 89 11.52 -7.68 12.18
N PRO A 90 11.59 -6.33 12.30
CA PRO A 90 10.38 -5.51 12.37
C PRO A 90 9.48 -5.64 11.13
N ALA A 91 10.08 -5.69 9.93
CA ALA A 91 9.32 -5.83 8.69
C ALA A 91 8.59 -7.19 8.63
N LEU A 92 9.25 -8.25 9.11
CA LEU A 92 8.67 -9.59 9.16
C LEU A 92 7.51 -9.65 10.16
N TYR A 93 7.69 -9.15 11.39
CA TYR A 93 6.63 -9.14 12.40
C TYR A 93 5.41 -8.33 11.96
N ILE A 94 5.63 -7.12 11.44
CA ILE A 94 4.53 -6.26 10.96
C ILE A 94 3.86 -6.92 9.75
N GLY A 95 4.63 -7.41 8.78
CA GLY A 95 4.10 -8.06 7.58
C GLY A 95 3.25 -9.29 7.90
N VAL A 96 3.73 -10.18 8.78
CA VAL A 96 3.00 -11.38 9.19
C VAL A 96 1.78 -11.02 10.06
N SER A 97 1.88 -10.02 10.94
CA SER A 97 0.74 -9.55 11.74
C SER A 97 -0.41 -9.03 10.85
N GLY A 98 -0.07 -8.47 9.68
CA GLY A 98 -1.05 -8.06 8.68
C GLY A 98 -1.89 -9.21 8.10
N LEU A 99 -1.51 -10.47 8.30
CA LEU A 99 -2.29 -11.64 7.86
C LEU A 99 -3.39 -12.05 8.84
N ILE A 100 -3.42 -11.48 10.04
CA ILE A 100 -4.37 -11.88 11.09
C ILE A 100 -5.82 -11.76 10.59
N PRO A 101 -6.29 -10.62 10.02
CA PRO A 101 -7.68 -10.51 9.56
C PRO A 101 -7.99 -11.40 8.35
N PHE A 102 -6.99 -11.69 7.51
CA PHE A 102 -7.13 -12.63 6.42
C PHE A 102 -7.39 -14.05 6.94
N LEU A 103 -6.61 -14.53 7.90
CA LEU A 103 -6.73 -15.91 8.38
C LEU A 103 -7.90 -16.08 9.36
N SER A 104 -8.21 -15.07 10.17
CA SER A 104 -9.26 -15.17 11.19
C SER A 104 -10.64 -15.42 10.60
N ALA A 105 -10.97 -14.79 9.48
CA ALA A 105 -12.27 -14.90 8.84
C ALA A 105 -12.60 -16.33 8.35
N PRO A 106 -11.83 -16.96 7.44
CA PRO A 106 -12.08 -18.34 7.02
C PRO A 106 -11.92 -19.32 8.17
N LEU A 107 -11.01 -19.09 9.13
CA LEU A 107 -10.85 -19.98 10.28
C LEU A 107 -12.11 -19.98 11.17
N LEU A 108 -12.69 -18.81 11.44
CA LEU A 108 -13.94 -18.68 12.19
C LEU A 108 -15.11 -19.37 11.46
N MET A 109 -15.24 -19.14 10.15
CA MET A 109 -16.31 -19.74 9.36
C MET A 109 -16.15 -21.27 9.24
N ALA A 110 -14.91 -21.76 9.11
CA ALA A 110 -14.61 -23.18 9.13
C ALA A 110 -14.89 -23.81 10.49
N ALA A 111 -14.50 -23.17 11.60
CA ALA A 111 -14.76 -23.69 12.95
C ALA A 111 -16.26 -23.78 13.27
N THR A 112 -17.06 -22.86 12.74
CA THR A 112 -18.52 -22.82 12.96
C THR A 112 -19.32 -23.54 11.88
N GLN A 113 -18.67 -24.06 10.83
CA GLN A 113 -19.29 -24.68 9.66
C GLN A 113 -20.42 -23.83 9.05
N THR A 114 -20.30 -22.50 9.16
CA THR A 114 -21.34 -21.53 8.79
C THR A 114 -20.69 -20.37 8.06
N PHE A 115 -21.32 -19.94 6.96
CA PHE A 115 -20.86 -18.77 6.21
C PHE A 115 -21.46 -17.49 6.79
N TYR A 116 -20.61 -16.55 7.22
CA TYR A 116 -21.01 -15.24 7.72
C TYR A 116 -20.65 -14.15 6.70
N PRO A 117 -21.62 -13.59 5.97
CA PRO A 117 -21.35 -12.62 4.89
C PRO A 117 -20.71 -11.34 5.42
N GLU A 118 -21.07 -10.89 6.63
CA GLU A 118 -20.45 -9.69 7.23
C GLU A 118 -18.95 -9.90 7.53
N VAL A 119 -18.57 -11.10 7.95
CA VAL A 119 -17.17 -11.46 8.22
C VAL A 119 -16.39 -11.58 6.91
N ALA A 120 -16.98 -12.22 5.89
CA ALA A 120 -16.39 -12.31 4.56
C ALA A 120 -16.24 -10.93 3.90
N TYR A 121 -17.22 -10.04 4.07
CA TYR A 121 -17.16 -8.66 3.62
C TYR A 121 -16.05 -7.89 4.35
N ALA A 122 -15.94 -8.01 5.67
CA ALA A 122 -14.86 -7.38 6.44
C ALA A 122 -13.47 -7.83 5.97
N GLN A 123 -13.29 -9.13 5.71
CA GLN A 123 -12.05 -9.68 5.15
C GLN A 123 -11.75 -9.11 3.76
N MET A 124 -12.76 -9.00 2.90
CA MET A 124 -12.63 -8.39 1.56
C MET A 124 -12.25 -6.91 1.65
N VAL A 125 -12.91 -6.13 2.49
CA VAL A 125 -12.62 -4.70 2.72
C VAL A 125 -11.20 -4.51 3.25
N TYR A 126 -10.78 -5.36 4.18
CA TYR A 126 -9.40 -5.37 4.67
C TYR A 126 -8.41 -5.67 3.54
N GLY A 127 -8.70 -6.67 2.71
CA GLY A 127 -7.86 -7.00 1.55
C GLY A 127 -7.78 -5.86 0.54
N ALA A 128 -8.89 -5.18 0.24
CA ALA A 128 -8.90 -3.98 -0.59
C ALA A 128 -8.03 -2.85 0.00
N SER A 129 -8.10 -2.66 1.33
CA SER A 129 -7.28 -1.67 2.03
C SER A 129 -5.78 -1.95 1.87
N ILE A 130 -5.38 -3.22 1.99
CA ILE A 130 -3.99 -3.65 1.75
C ILE A 130 -3.60 -3.42 0.29
N VAL A 131 -4.43 -3.82 -0.69
CA VAL A 131 -4.15 -3.59 -2.11
C VAL A 131 -3.92 -2.10 -2.41
N SER A 132 -4.73 -1.22 -1.83
CA SER A 132 -4.56 0.24 -1.96
C SER A 132 -3.23 0.73 -1.36
N PHE A 133 -2.90 0.28 -0.14
CA PHE A 133 -1.64 0.61 0.53
C PHE A 133 -0.41 0.22 -0.29
N LEU A 134 -0.44 -0.95 -0.95
CA LEU A 134 0.68 -1.46 -1.74
C LEU A 134 1.03 -0.58 -2.94
N GLY A 135 0.06 0.13 -3.52
CA GLY A 135 0.31 1.15 -4.53
C GLY A 135 1.23 2.26 -4.00
N GLY A 136 0.96 2.75 -2.79
CA GLY A 136 1.71 3.84 -2.17
C GLY A 136 3.20 3.53 -1.96
N ALA A 137 3.57 2.27 -1.72
CA ALA A 137 4.96 1.85 -1.53
C ALA A 137 5.87 2.24 -2.73
N ARG A 138 5.33 2.23 -3.96
CA ARG A 138 6.08 2.61 -5.16
C ARG A 138 6.52 4.07 -5.16
N TRP A 139 5.71 4.97 -4.61
CA TRP A 139 6.07 6.38 -4.47
C TRP A 139 7.28 6.52 -3.55
N GLY A 140 7.25 5.81 -2.41
CA GLY A 140 8.36 5.78 -1.46
C GLY A 140 9.67 5.23 -2.06
N PHE A 141 9.58 4.31 -3.01
CA PHE A 141 10.76 3.81 -3.72
C PHE A 141 11.25 4.72 -4.85
N ALA A 142 10.35 5.39 -5.59
CA ALA A 142 10.72 6.14 -6.80
C ALA A 142 11.16 7.60 -6.53
N ILE A 143 10.73 8.21 -5.42
CA ILE A 143 11.04 9.62 -5.09
C ILE A 143 12.50 9.86 -4.65
N PRO A 144 13.13 9.02 -3.83
CA PRO A 144 14.48 9.29 -3.33
C PRO A 144 15.51 9.49 -4.45
N ALA A 145 16.39 10.47 -4.27
CA ALA A 145 17.46 10.75 -5.23
C ALA A 145 18.38 9.52 -5.39
N GLY A 146 18.69 9.17 -6.64
CA GLY A 146 19.51 7.99 -6.96
C GLY A 146 18.78 6.64 -6.87
N SER A 147 17.45 6.64 -6.71
CA SER A 147 16.67 5.41 -6.77
C SER A 147 16.82 4.70 -8.13
N PRO A 148 16.90 3.35 -8.14
CA PRO A 148 16.85 2.58 -9.38
C PRO A 148 15.56 2.77 -10.18
N ALA A 149 14.46 3.18 -9.52
CA ALA A 149 13.20 3.54 -10.19
C ALA A 149 13.06 5.06 -10.26
N LYS A 150 12.73 5.57 -11.46
CA LYS A 150 12.48 7.01 -11.66
C LYS A 150 11.01 7.35 -11.34
N PRO A 151 10.71 8.57 -10.90
CA PRO A 151 9.34 9.05 -10.72
C PRO A 151 8.68 9.38 -12.07
N ASP A 152 8.59 8.39 -12.95
CA ASP A 152 8.02 8.49 -14.29
C ASP A 152 6.57 7.95 -14.33
N TRP A 153 5.88 8.19 -15.44
CA TRP A 153 4.50 7.73 -15.67
C TRP A 153 4.35 6.21 -15.52
N MET A 154 5.37 5.43 -15.86
CA MET A 154 5.34 4.00 -15.72
C MET A 154 5.37 3.59 -14.23
N ASN A 155 6.23 4.19 -13.42
CA ASN A 155 6.33 3.84 -12.01
C ASN A 155 5.19 4.40 -11.16
N LEU A 156 4.86 5.68 -11.37
CA LEU A 156 3.80 6.37 -10.63
C LEU A 156 2.41 5.98 -11.14
N GLY A 157 2.21 5.81 -12.44
CA GLY A 157 0.93 5.36 -12.99
C GLY A 157 0.56 3.95 -12.51
N ASN A 158 1.52 3.01 -12.53
CA ASN A 158 1.30 1.64 -12.05
C ASN A 158 1.03 1.55 -10.54
N SER A 159 1.32 2.61 -9.77
CA SER A 159 0.96 2.68 -8.35
C SER A 159 -0.54 2.93 -8.12
N VAL A 160 -1.22 3.52 -9.09
CA VAL A 160 -2.64 3.89 -8.99
C VAL A 160 -3.54 2.70 -9.31
N VAL A 161 -3.08 1.79 -10.18
CA VAL A 161 -3.86 0.63 -10.62
C VAL A 161 -4.33 -0.25 -9.45
N PRO A 162 -3.49 -0.64 -8.46
CA PRO A 162 -3.95 -1.36 -7.28
C PRO A 162 -5.03 -0.59 -6.49
N ALA A 163 -4.86 0.72 -6.29
CA ALA A 163 -5.85 1.53 -5.56
C ALA A 163 -7.21 1.59 -6.28
N LEU A 164 -7.21 1.64 -7.61
CA LEU A 164 -8.45 1.57 -8.40
C LEU A 164 -9.11 0.19 -8.33
N LEU A 165 -8.33 -0.91 -8.35
CA LEU A 165 -8.87 -2.25 -8.15
C LEU A 165 -9.45 -2.42 -6.75
N ALA A 166 -8.78 -1.90 -5.72
CA ALA A 166 -9.32 -1.86 -4.37
C ALA A 166 -10.65 -1.11 -4.30
N TRP A 167 -10.73 0.06 -4.93
CA TRP A 167 -11.97 0.82 -5.00
C TRP A 167 -13.09 0.05 -5.73
N MET A 168 -12.79 -0.60 -6.87
CA MET A 168 -13.73 -1.47 -7.57
C MET A 168 -14.23 -2.63 -6.68
N ALA A 169 -13.34 -3.27 -5.93
CA ALA A 169 -13.73 -4.35 -5.02
C ALA A 169 -14.72 -3.87 -3.94
N LEU A 170 -14.58 -2.64 -3.45
CA LEU A 170 -15.48 -2.06 -2.46
C LEU A 170 -16.86 -1.71 -3.04
N LEU A 171 -16.96 -1.45 -4.35
CA LEU A 171 -18.24 -1.23 -5.03
C LEU A 171 -19.05 -2.52 -5.19
N CYS A 172 -18.41 -3.69 -5.17
CA CYS A 172 -19.06 -5.00 -5.20
C CYS A 172 -19.74 -5.37 -3.86
N ARG A 173 -20.46 -4.43 -3.22
CA ARG A 173 -21.08 -4.63 -1.90
C ARG A 173 -22.09 -5.77 -1.90
N ASP A 174 -22.89 -5.87 -2.96
CA ASP A 174 -23.96 -6.88 -3.07
C ASP A 174 -23.41 -8.26 -3.45
N ASN A 175 -22.20 -8.32 -4.01
CA ASN A 175 -21.57 -9.57 -4.42
C ASN A 175 -20.13 -9.69 -3.89
N ILE A 176 -20.02 -10.12 -2.63
CA ILE A 176 -18.74 -10.36 -1.93
C ILE A 176 -17.80 -11.27 -2.73
N ALA A 177 -18.34 -12.22 -3.52
CA ALA A 177 -17.50 -13.12 -4.29
C ALA A 177 -16.76 -12.38 -5.43
N GLU A 178 -17.45 -11.50 -6.14
CA GLU A 178 -16.84 -10.66 -7.18
C GLU A 178 -15.83 -9.70 -6.57
N GLY A 179 -16.18 -9.03 -5.48
CA GLY A 179 -15.26 -8.13 -4.78
C GLY A 179 -14.00 -8.85 -4.30
N ALA A 180 -14.12 -10.06 -3.73
CA ALA A 180 -12.98 -10.88 -3.33
C ALA A 180 -12.10 -11.29 -4.51
N LEU A 181 -12.68 -11.61 -5.68
CA LEU A 181 -11.91 -11.89 -6.89
C LEU A 181 -11.13 -10.66 -7.36
N VAL A 182 -11.74 -9.48 -7.31
CA VAL A 182 -11.05 -8.21 -7.62
C VAL A 182 -9.89 -7.95 -6.65
N VAL A 183 -10.06 -8.23 -5.36
CA VAL A 183 -8.96 -8.15 -4.38
C VAL A 183 -7.84 -9.13 -4.72
N ILE A 184 -8.15 -10.38 -5.07
CA ILE A 184 -7.15 -11.39 -5.48
C ILE A 184 -6.38 -10.91 -6.72
N MET A 185 -7.08 -10.37 -7.72
CA MET A 185 -6.45 -9.78 -8.90
C MET A 185 -5.54 -8.61 -8.53
N GLY A 186 -5.99 -7.71 -7.65
CA GLY A 186 -5.20 -6.57 -7.17
C GLY A 186 -3.95 -6.98 -6.39
N LEU A 187 -4.06 -8.00 -5.53
CA LEU A 187 -2.93 -8.59 -4.81
C LEU A 187 -1.91 -9.20 -5.78
N GLY A 188 -2.38 -9.99 -6.75
CA GLY A 188 -1.54 -10.61 -7.77
C GLY A 188 -0.84 -9.58 -8.67
N LEU A 189 -1.56 -8.55 -9.10
CA LEU A 189 -1.01 -7.48 -9.94
C LEU A 189 0.03 -6.66 -9.16
N SER A 190 -0.25 -6.31 -7.91
CA SER A 190 0.71 -5.62 -7.04
C SER A 190 1.98 -6.45 -6.84
N LEU A 191 1.84 -7.76 -6.59
CA LEU A 191 2.99 -8.66 -6.49
C LEU A 191 3.77 -8.72 -7.81
N HIS A 192 3.08 -8.84 -8.94
CA HIS A 192 3.72 -8.85 -10.26
C HIS A 192 4.56 -7.58 -10.46
N TYR A 193 3.99 -6.41 -10.16
CA TYR A 193 4.69 -5.12 -10.23
C TYR A 193 5.91 -5.03 -9.32
N ASP A 194 5.84 -5.57 -8.09
CA ASP A 194 6.96 -5.61 -7.16
C ASP A 194 8.11 -6.53 -7.66
N LEU A 195 7.77 -7.59 -8.40
CA LEU A 195 8.74 -8.55 -8.92
C LEU A 195 9.38 -8.11 -10.23
N THR A 196 8.60 -7.57 -11.17
CA THR A 196 9.03 -7.31 -12.56
C THR A 196 9.46 -5.87 -12.83
N LEU A 197 8.78 -4.88 -12.24
CA LEU A 197 8.97 -3.48 -12.59
C LEU A 197 9.96 -2.74 -11.69
N LEU A 198 10.39 -3.35 -10.58
CA LEU A 198 11.36 -2.76 -9.66
C LEU A 198 12.66 -3.59 -9.60
N PRO A 199 13.66 -3.26 -10.44
CA PRO A 199 14.95 -3.94 -10.45
C PRO A 199 15.80 -3.73 -9.17
N GLY A 200 15.38 -2.88 -8.24
CA GLY A 200 16.17 -2.54 -7.05
C GLY A 200 15.65 -3.05 -5.70
N TYR A 201 14.56 -3.82 -5.66
CA TYR A 201 14.09 -4.38 -4.40
C TYR A 201 14.98 -5.51 -3.89
N PRO A 202 15.34 -5.51 -2.59
CA PRO A 202 16.14 -6.59 -2.03
C PRO A 202 15.36 -7.90 -2.09
N SER A 203 16.07 -9.01 -2.28
CA SER A 203 15.49 -10.34 -2.46
C SER A 203 14.58 -10.75 -1.29
N TRP A 204 14.94 -10.37 -0.05
CA TRP A 204 14.12 -10.63 1.14
C TRP A 204 12.75 -9.97 1.05
N PHE A 205 12.65 -8.76 0.48
CA PHE A 205 11.39 -8.04 0.36
C PHE A 205 10.49 -8.70 -0.69
N LYS A 206 11.07 -9.10 -1.83
CA LYS A 206 10.36 -9.85 -2.88
C LYS A 206 9.83 -11.18 -2.35
N ALA A 207 10.65 -11.92 -1.61
CA ALA A 207 10.25 -13.18 -0.99
C ALA A 207 9.11 -12.96 0.03
N MET A 208 9.25 -11.97 0.91
CA MET A 208 8.21 -11.61 1.88
C MET A 208 6.89 -11.24 1.21
N ARG A 209 6.92 -10.34 0.23
CA ARG A 209 5.72 -9.95 -0.52
C ARG A 209 5.06 -11.14 -1.22
N THR A 210 5.85 -12.08 -1.73
CA THR A 210 5.35 -13.31 -2.36
C THR A 210 4.61 -14.17 -1.34
N ILE A 211 5.23 -14.49 -0.20
CA ILE A 211 4.61 -15.35 0.82
C ILE A 211 3.35 -14.71 1.42
N LEU A 212 3.42 -13.43 1.79
CA LEU A 212 2.26 -12.73 2.37
C LEU A 212 1.08 -12.70 1.38
N THR A 213 1.35 -12.41 0.11
CA THR A 213 0.33 -12.38 -0.94
C THR A 213 -0.27 -13.76 -1.19
N LEU A 214 0.56 -14.82 -1.20
CA LEU A 214 0.08 -16.20 -1.34
C LEU A 214 -0.86 -16.56 -0.19
N ILE A 215 -0.45 -16.35 1.07
CA ILE A 215 -1.27 -16.68 2.23
C ILE A 215 -2.60 -15.90 2.21
N ALA A 216 -2.55 -14.60 1.94
CA ALA A 216 -3.75 -13.77 1.83
C ALA A 216 -4.70 -14.27 0.72
N THR A 217 -4.15 -14.63 -0.45
CA THR A 217 -4.92 -15.16 -1.58
C THR A 217 -5.58 -16.49 -1.21
N PHE A 218 -4.83 -17.43 -0.62
CA PHE A 218 -5.38 -18.71 -0.20
C PHE A 218 -6.48 -18.55 0.87
N SER A 219 -6.34 -17.59 1.78
CA SER A 219 -7.39 -17.30 2.77
C SER A 219 -8.68 -16.76 2.12
N LEU A 220 -8.57 -15.88 1.12
CA LEU A 220 -9.73 -15.40 0.35
C LEU A 220 -10.38 -16.55 -0.43
N VAL A 221 -9.58 -17.39 -1.08
CA VAL A 221 -10.08 -18.59 -1.78
C VAL A 221 -10.80 -19.52 -0.81
N ALA A 222 -10.23 -19.80 0.37
CA ALA A 222 -10.86 -20.63 1.39
C ALA A 222 -12.22 -20.06 1.82
N THR A 223 -12.34 -18.74 1.93
CA THR A 223 -13.60 -18.06 2.25
C THR A 223 -14.66 -18.25 1.15
N LEU A 224 -14.24 -18.14 -0.12
CA LEU A 224 -15.10 -18.41 -1.27
C LEU A 224 -15.52 -19.89 -1.33
N THR A 225 -14.62 -20.80 -0.99
CA THR A 225 -14.90 -22.24 -0.88
C THR A 225 -15.94 -22.50 0.20
N ILE A 226 -15.77 -21.93 1.40
CA ILE A 226 -16.73 -22.06 2.52
C ILE A 226 -18.11 -21.53 2.11
N LYS A 227 -18.20 -20.40 1.40
CA LYS A 227 -19.46 -19.87 0.86
C LYS A 227 -20.21 -20.90 0.00
N LYS A 228 -19.50 -21.80 -0.69
CA LYS A 228 -20.12 -22.82 -1.57
C LYS A 228 -20.63 -24.04 -0.81
N PHE A 229 -20.01 -24.39 0.32
CA PHE A 229 -20.30 -25.63 1.04
C PHE A 229 -21.10 -25.44 2.33
N CYS A 230 -21.06 -24.26 2.96
CA CYS A 230 -21.70 -24.01 4.25
C CYS A 230 -22.99 -23.18 4.12
N PRO A 231 -23.97 -23.39 5.01
CA PRO A 231 -25.17 -22.57 5.07
C PRO A 231 -24.84 -21.11 5.46
N GLU A 232 -25.58 -20.17 4.90
CA GLU A 232 -25.42 -18.74 5.18
C GLU A 232 -26.18 -18.32 6.45
N LYS A 233 -25.51 -17.55 7.32
CA LYS A 233 -26.11 -16.95 8.52
C LYS A 233 -25.70 -15.49 8.64
N LYS A 234 -26.67 -14.58 8.70
CA LYS A 234 -26.45 -13.14 8.95
C LYS A 234 -26.24 -12.91 10.45
N LEU A 235 -25.24 -12.10 10.81
CA LEU A 235 -25.12 -11.59 12.19
C LEU A 235 -26.27 -10.59 12.40
N LYS A 236 -27.17 -10.87 13.35
CA LYS A 236 -28.33 -10.01 13.60
C LYS A 236 -27.85 -8.61 14.00
N GLU A 237 -28.26 -7.58 13.24
CA GLU A 237 -28.13 -6.20 13.71
C GLU A 237 -29.00 -6.04 14.96
N SER A 238 -28.36 -5.80 16.09
CA SER A 238 -29.06 -5.38 17.29
C SER A 238 -29.56 -3.96 17.02
N LYS A 239 -30.84 -3.82 16.63
CA LYS A 239 -31.53 -2.54 16.58
C LYS A 239 -31.27 -1.81 17.89
N LYS A 240 -30.52 -0.71 17.84
CA LYS A 240 -30.37 0.24 18.93
C LYS A 240 -31.03 1.55 18.52
#